data_AF-A0A718QDS3-F1
#
_entry.id   AF-A0A718QDS3-F1
#
_cell.length_a   1.000
_cell.length_b   1.000
_cell.length_c   1.000
_cell.angle_alpha   90.00
_cell.angle_beta   90.00
_cell.angle_gamma   90.00
#
_symmetry.space_group_name_H-M   'P 1'
#
loop_
_entity.id
_entity.type
_entity.pdbx_description
1 polymer ?
#
loop_
_entity_poly.entity_id
_entity_poly.type
_entity_poly.pdbx_seq_one_letter_code
_entity_poly.pdbx_strand_id
1 'polypeptide(L)'
;MEWLVKKSHYVKKRACHVLVLCDSGGSLKMIAEANSMILLSPGDILSPLQDAQYCINREKHQTLKIVDARCYSCDEWQRLTRKPL
;
A
#
# COMPACT_ATOMS: atom_id res chain seq x y z
N MET A 1 -9.51 9.65 0.60
CA MET A 1 -8.25 10.42 0.42
C MET A 1 -7.40 9.71 -0.62
N GLU A 2 -6.75 10.45 -1.53
CA GLU A 2 -5.72 9.87 -2.41
C GLU A 2 -4.43 9.64 -1.61
N TRP A 3 -3.71 8.56 -1.93
CA TRP A 3 -2.45 8.20 -1.29
C TRP A 3 -1.33 8.03 -2.31
N LEU A 4 -0.13 8.48 -1.98
CA LEU A 4 1.08 8.25 -2.76
C LEU A 4 1.86 7.07 -2.18
N VAL A 5 2.18 6.08 -3.01
CA VAL A 5 3.04 4.95 -2.62
C VAL A 5 4.49 5.44 -2.52
N LYS A 6 5.07 5.35 -1.32
CA LYS A 6 6.48 5.71 -1.07
C LYS A 6 7.41 4.50 -1.04
N LYS A 7 6.90 3.35 -0.57
CA LYS A 7 7.60 2.07 -0.58
C LYS A 7 6.60 0.96 -0.87
N SER A 8 7.04 -0.08 -1.56
CA SER A 8 6.26 -1.28 -1.79
C SER A 8 7.08 -2.53 -1.50
N HIS A 9 6.42 -3.53 -0.92
CA HIS A 9 6.99 -4.86 -0.73
C HIS A 9 5.92 -5.89 -1.04
N TYR A 10 6.17 -6.75 -2.02
CA TYR A 10 5.22 -7.78 -2.43
C TYR A 10 5.56 -9.14 -1.82
N VAL A 11 4.60 -9.70 -1.09
CA VAL A 11 4.69 -11.01 -0.45
C VAL A 11 4.01 -12.04 -1.34
N LYS A 12 4.78 -12.64 -2.28
CA LYS A 12 4.29 -13.62 -3.26
C LYS A 12 3.45 -14.75 -2.64
N LYS A 13 3.89 -15.31 -1.50
CA LYS A 13 3.21 -16.43 -0.81
C LYS A 13 1.78 -16.10 -0.38
N ARG A 14 1.44 -14.82 -0.19
CA ARG A 14 0.13 -14.35 0.28
C ARG A 14 -0.60 -13.51 -0.76
N ALA A 15 -0.02 -13.29 -1.94
CA ALA A 15 -0.50 -12.33 -2.95
C ALA A 15 -0.89 -10.96 -2.33
N CYS A 16 -0.05 -10.49 -1.40
CA CYS A 16 -0.31 -9.31 -0.59
C CYS A 16 0.85 -8.32 -0.70
N HIS A 17 0.52 -7.04 -0.71
CA HIS A 17 1.45 -5.92 -0.64
C HIS A 17 1.50 -5.36 0.77
N VAL A 18 2.71 -5.06 1.24
CA VAL A 18 2.93 -4.11 2.33
C VAL A 18 3.40 -2.81 1.69
N LEU A 19 2.67 -1.72 1.92
CA LEU A 19 2.90 -0.42 1.30
C LEU A 19 3.18 0.63 2.37
N VAL A 20 4.09 1.57 2.09
CA VAL A 20 4.14 2.85 2.81
C VAL A 20 3.42 3.88 1.98
N LEU A 21 2.41 4.51 2.57
CA LEU A 21 1.55 5.50 1.94
C LEU A 21 1.76 6.87 2.58
N CYS A 22 1.76 7.91 1.75
CA CYS A 22 1.70 9.31 2.18
C CYS A 22 0.43 9.96 1.66
N ASP A 23 -0.17 10.86 2.45
CA ASP A 23 -1.18 11.77 1.92
C ASP A 23 -0.53 12.80 0.96
N SER A 24 -1.36 13.59 0.27
CA SER A 24 -0.90 14.60 -0.68
C SER A 24 -0.05 15.72 -0.03
N GLY A 25 -0.27 16.03 1.25
CA GLY A 25 0.53 17.00 2.00
C GLY A 25 1.81 16.41 2.59
N GLY A 26 1.96 15.08 2.62
CA GLY A 26 3.11 14.37 3.18
C GLY A 26 3.17 14.34 4.71
N SER A 27 2.19 14.93 5.39
CA SER A 27 2.08 15.02 6.84
C SER A 27 1.70 13.69 7.49
N LEU A 28 0.91 12.87 6.79
CA LEU A 28 0.45 11.57 7.25
C LEU A 28 1.18 10.46 6.51
N LYS A 29 1.79 9.56 7.27
CA LYS A 29 2.45 8.35 6.77
C LYS A 29 1.82 7.11 7.39
N MET A 30 1.43 6.18 6.55
CA MET A 30 0.79 4.92 6.94
C MET A 30 1.55 3.73 6.38
N ILE A 31 1.45 2.58 7.05
CA ILE A 31 1.72 1.27 6.48
C ILE A 31 0.37 0.61 6.20
N ALA A 32 0.18 0.12 4.98
CA ALA A 32 -1.02 -0.61 4.58
C ALA A 32 -0.67 -2.00 4.07
N GLU A 33 -1.43 -3.00 4.51
CA GLU A 33 -1.45 -4.33 3.89
C GLU A 33 -2.63 -4.39 2.91
N ALA A 34 -2.36 -4.86 1.69
CA ALA A 34 -3.33 -4.84 0.60
C ALA A 34 -3.28 -6.10 -0.26
N ASN A 35 -4.44 -6.64 -0.60
CA ASN A 35 -4.56 -7.72 -1.56
C ASN A 35 -4.60 -7.15 -2.99
N SER A 36 -3.67 -7.61 -3.83
CA SER A 36 -3.59 -7.23 -5.24
C SER A 36 -2.67 -8.21 -5.98
N MET A 37 -3.02 -8.53 -7.23
CA MET A 37 -2.12 -9.22 -8.16
C MET A 37 -1.28 -8.24 -8.99
N ILE A 38 -1.63 -6.95 -8.96
CA ILE A 38 -0.92 -5.88 -9.67
C ILE A 38 0.25 -5.41 -8.80
N LEU A 39 1.46 -5.46 -9.37
CA LEU A 39 2.66 -5.00 -8.68
C LEU A 39 2.68 -3.47 -8.58
N LEU A 40 2.67 -2.97 -7.36
CA LEU A 40 2.81 -1.54 -7.07
C LEU A 40 4.26 -1.11 -6.96
N SER A 41 4.53 0.10 -7.46
CA SER A 41 5.83 0.77 -7.41
C SER A 41 5.76 2.09 -6.63
N PRO A 42 6.87 2.54 -6.02
CA PRO A 42 6.95 3.91 -5.52
C PRO A 42 6.62 4.93 -6.61
N GLY A 43 5.75 5.89 -6.29
CA GLY A 43 5.22 6.87 -7.24
C GLY A 43 3.77 6.61 -7.66
N ASP A 44 3.27 5.38 -7.50
CA ASP A 44 1.87 5.07 -7.80
C ASP A 44 0.92 5.84 -6.87
N ILE A 45 -0.24 6.22 -7.43
CA ILE A 45 -1.31 6.93 -6.72
C ILE A 45 -2.47 5.98 -6.48
N LEU A 46 -2.89 5.85 -5.22
CA LEU A 46 -4.09 5.11 -4.84
C LEU A 46 -5.24 6.08 -4.64
N SER A 47 -6.26 5.98 -5.49
CA SER A 47 -7.47 6.79 -5.40
C SER A 47 -8.61 5.98 -4.80
N PRO A 48 -9.35 6.52 -3.82
CA PRO A 48 -10.37 5.76 -3.10
C PRO A 48 -11.53 5.39 -4.02
N LEU A 49 -12.04 4.18 -3.84
CA LEU A 49 -13.32 3.73 -4.37
C LEU A 49 -14.28 3.52 -3.17
N GLN A 50 -14.81 2.31 -3.00
CA GLN A 50 -15.68 1.91 -1.88
C GLN A 50 -15.06 0.74 -1.10
N ASP A 51 -15.51 0.50 0.14
CA ASP A 51 -15.14 -0.69 0.93
C ASP A 51 -13.63 -0.96 1.05
N ALA A 52 -12.86 0.09 1.30
CA ALA A 52 -11.39 0.07 1.37
C ALA A 52 -10.69 -0.40 0.07
N GLN A 53 -11.40 -0.38 -1.06
CA GLN A 53 -10.81 -0.55 -2.38
C GLN A 53 -10.26 0.78 -2.89
N TYR A 54 -9.18 0.68 -3.65
CA TYR A 54 -8.52 1.80 -4.30
C TYR A 54 -8.20 1.41 -5.74
N CYS A 55 -8.36 2.36 -6.68
CA CYS A 55 -7.77 2.21 -8.00
C CYS A 55 -6.35 2.76 -8.04
N ILE A 56 -5.52 2.14 -8.87
CA ILE A 56 -4.10 2.47 -9.04
C ILE A 56 -3.99 3.44 -10.21
N ASN A 57 -3.31 4.57 -10.00
CA ASN A 57 -3.08 5.62 -11.00
C ASN A 57 -4.37 6.10 -11.70
N ARG A 58 -5.48 6.11 -10.96
CA ARG A 58 -6.84 6.47 -11.43
C ARG A 58 -7.41 5.52 -12.50
N GLU A 59 -6.75 4.40 -12.76
CA GLU A 59 -7.22 3.36 -13.67
C GLU A 59 -8.24 2.44 -12.97
N LYS A 60 -9.54 2.66 -13.20
CA LYS A 60 -10.62 1.98 -12.47
C LYS A 60 -10.62 0.44 -12.58
N HIS A 61 -9.98 -0.12 -13.60
CA HIS A 61 -9.85 -1.57 -13.77
C HIS A 61 -8.68 -2.17 -12.98
N GLN A 62 -7.73 -1.33 -12.55
CA GLN A 62 -6.58 -1.73 -11.76
C GLN A 62 -6.83 -1.38 -10.30
N THR A 63 -7.21 -2.37 -9.51
CA THR A 63 -7.63 -2.13 -8.12
C THR A 63 -6.85 -2.98 -7.12
N LEU A 64 -6.81 -2.48 -5.90
CA LEU A 64 -6.38 -3.21 -4.72
C LEU A 64 -7.39 -3.02 -3.60
N LYS A 65 -7.37 -3.93 -2.62
CA LYS A 65 -8.16 -3.80 -1.39
C LYS A 65 -7.23 -3.75 -0.19
N ILE A 66 -7.29 -2.65 0.57
CA ILE A 66 -6.59 -2.55 1.85
C ILE A 66 -7.31 -3.45 2.85
N VAL A 67 -6.57 -4.34 3.50
CA VAL A 67 -7.09 -5.26 4.53
C VAL A 67 -6.72 -4.81 5.94
N ASP A 68 -5.62 -4.08 6.08
CA ASP A 68 -5.19 -3.51 7.35
C ASP A 68 -4.33 -2.26 7.12
N ALA A 69 -4.38 -1.31 8.04
CA ALA A 69 -3.65 -0.06 7.96
C ALA A 69 -3.27 0.45 9.35
N ARG A 70 -2.04 0.94 9.49
CA ARG A 70 -1.51 1.47 10.76
C ARG A 70 -0.56 2.64 10.51
N CYS A 71 -0.29 3.43 11.53
CA CYS A 71 0.69 4.53 11.45
C CYS A 71 2.07 3.99 11.05
N TYR A 72 2.80 4.74 10.22
CA TYR A 72 4.15 4.37 9.83
C TYR A 72 5.12 4.50 11.01
N SER A 73 5.90 3.45 11.23
CA SER A 73 7.18 3.51 11.94
C SER A 73 8.24 2.73 11.14
N CYS A 74 9.51 3.09 11.31
CA CYS A 74 10.60 2.38 10.63
C CYS A 74 10.64 0.90 11.06
N ASP A 75 10.45 0.65 12.36
CA ASP A 75 10.54 -0.68 12.96
C ASP A 75 9.41 -1.59 12.46
N GLU A 76 8.17 -1.08 12.36
CA GLU A 76 7.05 -1.86 11.84
C GLU A 76 7.22 -2.19 10.36
N TRP A 77 7.72 -1.25 9.56
CA TRP A 77 8.04 -1.51 8.16
C TRP A 77 9.08 -2.63 8.02
N GLN A 78 10.14 -2.58 8.82
CA GLN A 78 11.16 -3.64 8.82
C GLN A 78 10.59 -4.98 9.27
N ARG A 79 9.77 -4.99 10.33
CA ARG A 79 9.12 -6.21 10.85
C ARG A 79 8.27 -6.90 9.79
N LEU A 80 7.48 -6.13 9.04
CA LEU A 80 6.56 -6.66 8.02
C LEU A 80 7.26 -7.08 6.72
N THR A 81 8.42 -6.49 6.40
CA THR A 81 9.15 -6.74 5.15
C THR A 81 10.37 -7.63 5.31
N ARG A 82 10.69 -8.06 6.54
CA ARG A 82 11.82 -8.95 6.80
C ARG A 82 11.58 -10.30 6.12
N LYS A 83 12.52 -10.71 5.26
CA LYS A 83 12.51 -12.08 4.72
C LYS A 83 12.68 -13.06 5.89
N PRO A 84 11.88 -14.13 5.98
CA PRO A 84 12.21 -15.23 6.87
C PRO A 84 13.58 -15.78 6.44
N LEU A 85 14.45 -16.03 7.44
CA LEU A 85 15.75 -16.69 7.27
C LEU A 85 15.56 -18.07 6.62
#